data_AF-A0A5B6YW60-F1
#
_entry.id   AF-A0A5B6YW60-F1
#
_cell.length_a   1.000
_cell.length_b   1.000
_cell.length_c   1.000
_cell.angle_alpha   90.00
_cell.angle_beta   90.00
_cell.angle_gamma   90.00
#
_symmetry.space_group_name_H-M   'P 1'
#
loop_
_entity.id
_entity.type
_entity.pdbx_description
1 polymer ?
#
loop_
_entity_poly.entity_id
_entity_poly.type
_entity_poly.pdbx_seq_one_letter_code
_entity_poly.pdbx_strand_id
1 'polypeptide(L)'
;MDQCFIVLVFSHLPISSLKVEAKVLGGFSIELIHHDSQLYPFYNHSATPGELVRNDVLRSIARVNQLFHRPYCTSIEYYYSMVYPQRDRAEYLMKFSIGSPPVEVLATVDTGSDIVWVQCKPCDQCYQQDGLLFDPMKSSTYTELSCDSESCPQCDNTKKECKYYISYGDDSYSKGIHKT
;
A
#
# COMPACT_ATOMS: atom_id res chain seq x y z
N MET A 1 23.39 -8.68 -21.60
CA MET A 1 22.13 -9.43 -21.81
C MET A 1 21.05 -8.40 -21.86
N ASP A 2 20.72 -7.98 -23.08
CA ASP A 2 19.84 -6.85 -23.35
C ASP A 2 18.38 -7.30 -23.19
N GLN A 3 17.71 -6.82 -22.14
CA GLN A 3 16.26 -6.86 -22.08
C GLN A 3 15.72 -5.51 -22.55
N CYS A 4 15.16 -5.52 -23.76
CA CYS A 4 14.33 -4.45 -24.29
C CYS A 4 13.02 -4.41 -23.50
N PHE A 5 12.84 -3.42 -22.63
CA PHE A 5 11.52 -3.11 -22.08
C PHE A 5 10.71 -2.34 -23.13
N ILE A 6 9.66 -2.96 -23.65
CA ILE A 6 8.67 -2.29 -24.48
C ILE A 6 7.80 -1.44 -23.53
N VAL A 7 7.96 -0.12 -23.59
CA VAL A 7 7.02 0.82 -22.97
C VAL A 7 5.87 1.02 -23.94
N LEU A 8 4.69 0.51 -23.60
CA LEU A 8 3.46 0.84 -24.31
C LEU A 8 3.05 2.26 -23.93
N VAL A 9 3.25 3.21 -24.85
CA VAL A 9 2.67 4.54 -24.75
C VAL A 9 1.21 4.43 -25.21
N PHE A 10 0.27 4.47 -24.27
CA PHE A 10 -1.14 4.63 -24.61
C PHE A 10 -1.37 6.08 -25.05
N SER A 11 -1.43 6.32 -26.35
CA SER A 11 -2.00 7.56 -26.88
C SER A 11 -3.48 7.57 -26.53
N HIS A 12 -3.92 8.58 -25.78
CA HIS A 12 -5.33 8.81 -25.51
C HIS A 12 -6.04 9.21 -26.81
N LEU A 13 -6.48 8.23 -27.59
CA LEU A 13 -7.68 8.40 -28.40
C LEU A 13 -8.86 8.50 -27.43
N PRO A 14 -9.86 9.37 -27.68
CA PRO A 14 -11.05 9.46 -26.86
C PRO A 14 -11.87 8.18 -27.08
N ILE A 15 -11.53 7.13 -26.33
CA ILE A 15 -12.34 5.93 -26.21
C ILE A 15 -13.55 6.36 -25.40
N SER A 16 -14.68 6.55 -26.10
CA SER A 16 -16.00 6.55 -25.51
C SER A 16 -16.06 5.44 -24.47
N SER A 17 -16.43 5.80 -23.24
CA SER A 17 -16.34 4.98 -22.04
C SER A 17 -16.76 3.52 -22.28
N LEU A 18 -15.79 2.66 -22.59
CA LEU A 18 -16.02 1.24 -22.71
C LEU A 18 -16.06 0.71 -21.28
N LYS A 19 -17.26 0.62 -20.70
CA LYS A 19 -17.45 -0.14 -19.46
C LYS A 19 -17.24 -1.61 -19.80
N VAL A 20 -16.01 -2.09 -19.67
CA VAL A 20 -15.73 -3.52 -19.58
C VAL A 20 -16.06 -3.92 -18.15
N GLU A 21 -17.32 -4.25 -17.91
CA GLU A 21 -17.74 -4.87 -16.67
C GLU A 21 -17.43 -6.36 -16.79
N ALA A 22 -16.25 -6.77 -16.32
CA ALA A 22 -15.96 -8.18 -16.12
C ALA A 22 -16.92 -8.67 -15.03
N LYS A 23 -18.01 -9.32 -15.43
CA LYS A 23 -18.98 -9.91 -14.51
C LYS A 23 -18.39 -11.18 -13.91
N VAL A 24 -17.37 -11.02 -13.06
CA VAL A 24 -16.88 -12.07 -12.18
C VAL A 24 -17.89 -12.21 -11.05
N LEU A 25 -18.64 -13.31 -11.04
CA LEU A 25 -19.44 -13.71 -9.89
C LEU A 25 -18.48 -13.99 -8.73
N GLY A 26 -18.20 -12.97 -7.90
CA GLY A 26 -17.32 -13.07 -6.73
C GLY A 26 -15.99 -12.30 -6.82
N GLY A 27 -15.98 -11.07 -7.36
CA GLY A 27 -14.80 -10.19 -7.32
C GLY A 27 -14.67 -9.41 -6.01
N PHE A 28 -13.43 -9.06 -5.64
CA PHE A 28 -13.16 -8.06 -4.61
C PHE A 28 -13.07 -6.68 -5.26
N SER A 29 -13.71 -5.68 -4.66
CA SER A 29 -13.63 -4.29 -5.10
C SER A 29 -13.45 -3.41 -3.87
N ILE A 30 -12.53 -2.45 -3.97
CA ILE A 30 -12.22 -1.52 -2.91
C ILE A 30 -12.09 -0.11 -3.48
N GLU A 31 -12.54 0.87 -2.72
CA GLU A 31 -12.41 2.28 -3.09
C GLU A 31 -11.00 2.77 -2.76
N LEU A 32 -10.37 3.44 -3.73
CA LEU A 32 -9.08 4.09 -3.55
C LEU A 32 -9.29 5.56 -3.20
N ILE A 33 -8.68 6.00 -2.10
CA ILE A 33 -8.71 7.37 -1.63
C ILE A 33 -7.41 8.04 -2.07
N HIS A 34 -7.50 8.88 -3.10
CA HIS A 34 -6.38 9.68 -3.59
C HIS A 34 -5.90 10.68 -2.53
N HIS A 35 -4.60 10.95 -2.49
CA HIS A 35 -3.96 11.89 -1.55
C HIS A 35 -4.61 13.28 -1.50
N ASP A 36 -4.95 13.86 -2.65
CA ASP A 36 -5.62 15.17 -2.75
C ASP A 36 -7.16 15.09 -2.65
N SER A 37 -7.72 13.95 -2.27
CA SER A 37 -9.16 13.79 -2.07
C SER A 37 -9.60 14.40 -0.74
N GLN A 38 -10.78 15.02 -0.71
CA GLN A 38 -11.42 15.46 0.54
C GLN A 38 -11.76 14.27 1.47
N LEU A 39 -11.79 13.04 0.95
CA LEU A 39 -11.96 11.81 1.73
C LEU A 39 -10.66 11.34 2.39
N TYR A 40 -9.51 11.91 2.03
CA TYR A 40 -8.22 11.58 2.61
C TYR A 40 -8.18 12.05 4.08
N PRO A 41 -7.88 11.17 5.05
CA PRO A 41 -7.92 11.54 6.47
C PRO A 41 -6.98 12.69 6.86
N PHE A 42 -5.98 12.98 6.04
CA PHE A 42 -5.00 14.04 6.25
C PHE A 42 -5.12 15.17 5.21
N TYR A 43 -6.29 15.33 4.59
CA TYR A 43 -6.50 16.30 3.51
C TYR A 43 -6.15 17.73 3.96
N ASN A 44 -5.36 18.43 3.14
CA ASN A 44 -5.02 19.82 3.40
C ASN A 44 -6.17 20.76 2.99
N HIS A 45 -7.04 21.08 3.95
CA HIS A 45 -8.17 21.99 3.76
C HIS A 45 -7.78 23.44 3.40
N SER A 46 -6.49 23.81 3.55
CA SER A 46 -5.99 25.14 3.18
C SER A 46 -5.45 25.21 1.75
N ALA A 47 -5.32 24.07 1.06
CA ALA A 47 -4.79 24.03 -0.30
C ALA A 47 -5.80 24.59 -1.32
N THR A 48 -5.31 25.40 -2.24
CA THR A 48 -6.09 25.90 -3.38
C THR A 48 -6.16 24.86 -4.51
N PRO A 49 -7.19 24.89 -5.37
CA PRO A 49 -7.25 23.99 -6.53
C PRO A 49 -6.02 24.06 -7.44
N GLY A 50 -5.42 25.25 -7.60
CA GLY A 50 -4.20 25.42 -8.39
C GLY A 50 -2.97 24.76 -7.77
N GLU A 51 -2.88 24.73 -6.43
CA GLU A 51 -1.82 24.02 -5.72
C GLU A 51 -1.97 22.51 -5.83
N LEU A 52 -3.19 21.97 -5.72
CA LEU A 52 -3.45 20.53 -5.91
C LEU A 52 -3.01 20.07 -7.30
N VAL A 53 -3.43 20.78 -8.36
CA VAL A 53 -3.01 20.48 -9.73
C VAL A 53 -1.49 20.58 -9.90
N ARG A 54 -0.85 21.59 -9.31
CA ARG A 54 0.60 21.74 -9.35
C ARG A 54 1.29 20.57 -8.65
N ASN A 55 0.81 20.14 -7.49
CA ASN A 55 1.37 19.03 -6.72
C ASN A 55 1.21 17.70 -7.46
N ASP A 56 0.07 17.46 -8.12
CA ASP A 56 -0.16 16.30 -8.97
C ASP A 56 0.85 16.23 -10.13
N VAL A 57 1.12 17.35 -10.80
CA VAL A 57 2.12 17.42 -11.87
C VAL A 57 3.51 17.12 -11.34
N LEU A 58 3.89 17.70 -10.19
CA LEU A 58 5.20 17.47 -9.58
C LEU A 58 5.38 15.99 -9.17
N ARG A 59 4.35 15.38 -8.56
CA ARG A 59 4.35 13.94 -8.24
C ARG A 59 4.48 13.08 -9.48
N SER A 60 3.78 13.41 -10.57
CA SER A 60 3.87 12.70 -11.84
C SER A 60 5.30 12.73 -12.42
N ILE A 61 5.93 13.92 -12.42
CA ILE A 61 7.33 14.08 -12.85
C ILE A 61 8.28 13.25 -11.99
N ALA A 62 8.10 13.26 -10.66
CA ALA A 62 8.93 12.49 -9.74
C ALA A 62 8.85 10.97 -10.02
N ARG A 63 7.64 10.43 -10.26
CA ARG A 63 7.45 9.01 -10.61
C ARG A 63 8.15 8.62 -11.90
N VAL A 64 8.04 9.45 -12.94
CA VAL A 64 8.76 9.22 -14.20
C VAL A 64 10.26 9.18 -13.97
N ASN A 65 10.81 10.12 -13.20
CA ASN A 65 12.24 10.14 -12.89
C ASN A 65 12.70 8.89 -12.13
N GLN A 66 11.89 8.39 -11.20
CA GLN A 66 12.18 7.16 -10.46
C GLN A 66 12.18 5.93 -11.39
N LEU A 67 11.18 5.79 -12.25
CA LEU A 67 11.06 4.64 -13.17
C LEU A 67 12.17 4.60 -14.21
N PHE A 68 12.57 5.75 -14.75
CA PHE A 68 13.58 5.81 -15.82
C PHE A 68 15.01 6.03 -15.30
N HIS A 69 15.23 5.94 -13.98
CA HIS A 69 16.54 6.09 -13.31
C HIS A 69 17.39 7.20 -13.93
N ARG A 70 16.81 8.40 -14.14
CA ARG A 70 17.56 9.56 -14.62
C ARG A 70 18.05 10.36 -13.42
N PRO A 71 19.34 10.29 -13.04
CA PRO A 71 19.86 10.98 -11.87
C PRO A 71 20.08 12.48 -12.11
N TYR A 72 19.63 13.02 -13.26
CA TYR A 72 20.12 14.30 -13.79
C TYR A 72 19.13 15.47 -13.70
N CYS A 73 17.87 15.26 -13.29
CA CYS A 73 16.91 16.35 -13.10
C CYS A 73 16.48 16.52 -11.64
N THR A 74 17.29 17.32 -10.95
CA THR A 74 16.94 18.26 -9.85
C THR A 74 16.48 17.71 -8.50
N SER A 75 16.80 18.50 -7.47
CA SER A 75 16.40 18.42 -6.06
C SER A 75 14.89 18.55 -5.85
N ILE A 76 14.10 17.65 -6.45
CA ILE A 76 12.68 17.53 -6.12
C ILE A 76 12.63 16.85 -4.75
N GLU A 77 11.95 17.48 -3.79
CA GLU A 77 11.58 16.85 -2.53
C GLU A 77 11.02 15.47 -2.86
N TYR A 78 11.65 14.41 -2.36
CA TYR A 78 11.39 13.06 -2.82
C TYR A 78 9.94 12.67 -2.48
N TYR A 79 9.06 12.73 -3.47
CA TYR A 79 7.67 12.26 -3.37
C TYR A 79 7.66 10.73 -3.51
N TYR A 80 8.23 10.04 -2.51
CA TYR A 80 8.02 8.61 -2.35
C TYR A 80 6.67 8.38 -1.70
N SER A 81 5.95 7.36 -2.18
CA SER A 81 4.81 6.85 -1.42
C SER A 81 5.35 6.01 -0.27
N MET A 82 5.09 6.42 0.97
CA MET A 82 5.41 5.61 2.13
C MET A 82 4.47 4.39 2.19
N VAL A 83 5.03 3.27 2.62
CA VAL A 83 4.36 1.96 2.67
C VAL A 83 3.41 1.80 3.85
N TYR A 84 3.28 2.85 4.68
CA TYR A 84 2.32 2.91 5.76
C TYR A 84 1.54 4.23 5.73
N PRO A 85 0.31 4.26 6.27
CA PRO A 85 -0.53 5.45 6.28
C PRO A 85 0.05 6.48 7.25
N GLN A 86 0.93 7.34 6.73
CA GLN A 86 1.44 8.50 7.44
C GLN A 86 0.90 9.77 6.80
N ARG A 87 0.77 10.80 7.63
CA ARG A 87 0.43 12.15 7.19
C ARG A 87 1.32 12.56 6.00
N ASP A 88 0.67 12.99 4.94
CA ASP A 88 1.24 13.63 3.75
C ASP A 88 2.16 12.77 2.84
N ARG A 89 2.19 11.44 2.97
CA ARG A 89 3.15 10.62 2.20
C ARG A 89 2.62 9.34 1.55
N ALA A 90 1.37 8.94 1.77
CA ALA A 90 0.77 7.84 1.02
C ALA A 90 0.00 8.37 -0.20
N GLU A 91 0.24 7.80 -1.38
CA GLU A 91 -0.38 8.25 -2.65
C GLU A 91 -1.87 7.87 -2.74
N TYR A 92 -2.17 6.59 -2.48
CA TYR A 92 -3.52 6.08 -2.40
C TYR A 92 -3.67 5.31 -1.09
N LEU A 93 -4.72 5.65 -0.36
CA LEU A 93 -5.17 4.88 0.79
C LEU A 93 -6.38 4.04 0.41
N MET A 94 -6.61 2.99 1.18
CA MET A 94 -7.80 2.17 1.10
C MET A 94 -8.29 1.83 2.50
N LYS A 95 -9.60 1.61 2.62
CA LYS A 95 -10.22 1.09 3.84
C LYS A 95 -10.76 -0.31 3.58
N PHE A 96 -10.37 -1.26 4.41
CA PHE A 96 -10.91 -2.61 4.39
C PHE A 96 -11.15 -3.11 5.81
N SER A 97 -11.88 -4.21 5.97
CA SER A 97 -12.12 -4.80 7.29
C SER A 97 -11.47 -6.16 7.40
N ILE A 98 -10.92 -6.46 8.58
CA ILE A 98 -10.31 -7.75 8.92
C ILE A 98 -10.90 -8.32 10.22
N GLY A 99 -10.87 -9.65 10.33
CA GLY A 99 -11.31 -10.36 11.53
C GLY A 99 -12.83 -10.50 11.68
N SER A 100 -13.23 -11.17 12.75
CA SER A 100 -14.64 -11.38 13.13
C SER A 100 -14.82 -11.14 14.64
N PRO A 101 -15.56 -10.11 15.07
CA PRO A 101 -16.28 -9.14 14.25
C PRO A 101 -15.33 -8.27 13.40
N PRO A 102 -15.81 -7.69 12.28
CA PRO A 102 -14.98 -6.90 11.37
C PRO A 102 -14.38 -5.67 12.06
N VAL A 103 -13.08 -5.46 11.85
CA VAL A 103 -12.34 -4.27 12.28
C VAL A 103 -11.89 -3.50 11.05
N GLU A 104 -12.37 -2.27 10.86
CA GLU A 104 -11.92 -1.40 9.77
C GLU A 104 -10.46 -0.98 9.99
N VAL A 105 -9.66 -1.10 8.94
CA VAL A 105 -8.26 -0.68 8.88
C VAL A 105 -8.05 0.24 7.68
N LEU A 106 -7.19 1.24 7.87
CA LEU A 106 -6.71 2.14 6.83
C LEU A 106 -5.32 1.66 6.40
N ALA A 107 -5.08 1.51 5.11
CA ALA A 107 -3.81 1.03 4.57
C ALA A 107 -3.39 1.78 3.31
N THR A 108 -2.08 1.80 3.05
CA THR A 108 -1.54 2.20 1.75
C THR A 108 -1.72 1.09 0.73
N VAL A 109 -2.05 1.44 -0.51
CA VAL A 109 -2.07 0.49 -1.62
C VAL A 109 -0.67 0.35 -2.20
N ASP A 110 -0.07 -0.83 -2.02
CA ASP A 110 1.24 -1.17 -2.55
C ASP A 110 1.11 -2.31 -3.56
N THR A 111 1.21 -1.98 -4.85
CA THR A 111 1.23 -2.97 -5.93
C THR A 111 2.64 -3.49 -6.23
N GLY A 112 3.65 -3.00 -5.50
CA GLY A 112 5.05 -3.36 -5.65
C GLY A 112 5.52 -4.48 -4.73
N SER A 113 4.67 -4.97 -3.83
CA SER A 113 4.95 -6.11 -2.94
C SER A 113 3.85 -7.18 -2.99
N ASP A 114 4.18 -8.35 -2.46
CA ASP A 114 3.35 -9.56 -2.46
C ASP A 114 2.74 -9.88 -1.07
N ILE A 115 2.75 -8.92 -0.15
CA ILE A 115 2.30 -9.10 1.23
C ILE A 115 1.30 -8.01 1.67
N VAL A 116 0.27 -8.44 2.40
CA VAL A 116 -0.62 -7.55 3.15
C VAL A 116 -0.24 -7.63 4.62
N TRP A 117 -0.01 -6.49 5.26
CA TRP A 117 0.31 -6.44 6.68
C TRP A 117 -0.38 -5.25 7.37
N VAL A 118 -0.69 -5.44 8.66
CA VAL A 118 -1.22 -4.41 9.57
C VAL A 118 -0.50 -4.51 10.90
N GLN A 119 -0.51 -3.44 11.71
CA GLN A 119 0.04 -3.49 13.06
C GLN A 119 -0.97 -4.12 14.03
N CYS A 120 -0.53 -5.12 14.80
CA CYS A 120 -1.36 -5.89 15.73
C CYS A 120 -1.02 -5.57 17.19
N LYS A 121 -1.92 -5.85 18.13
CA LYS A 121 -1.65 -5.81 19.58
C LYS A 121 -1.12 -7.17 20.10
N PRO A 122 -0.25 -7.18 21.11
CA PRO A 122 0.58 -6.04 21.53
C PRO A 122 1.60 -5.70 20.43
N CYS A 123 2.04 -4.44 20.40
CA CYS A 123 3.08 -4.03 19.48
C CYS A 123 4.18 -3.28 20.25
N ASP A 124 5.38 -3.85 20.22
CA ASP A 124 6.54 -3.33 20.93
C ASP A 124 7.39 -2.38 20.07
N GLN A 125 7.43 -2.60 18.75
CA GLN A 125 8.23 -1.84 17.78
C GLN A 125 7.39 -1.42 16.56
N CYS A 126 6.41 -0.55 16.79
CA CYS A 126 5.48 -0.03 15.77
C CYS A 126 5.79 1.42 15.42
N TYR A 127 5.37 1.84 14.23
CA TYR A 127 5.18 3.26 13.95
C TYR A 127 3.91 3.77 14.62
N GLN A 128 3.87 5.08 14.92
CA GLN A 128 2.67 5.73 15.43
C GLN A 128 1.61 5.80 14.33
N GLN A 129 0.49 5.13 14.56
CA GLN A 129 -0.68 5.19 13.69
C GLN A 129 -1.85 5.87 14.40
N ASP A 130 -2.60 6.69 13.67
CA ASP A 130 -3.83 7.30 14.19
C ASP A 130 -5.00 6.31 14.26
N GLY A 131 -4.91 5.21 13.49
CA GLY A 131 -5.91 4.13 13.45
C GLY A 131 -5.76 3.08 14.56
N LEU A 132 -6.77 2.22 14.70
CA LEU A 132 -6.73 1.13 15.67
C LEU A 132 -5.76 0.03 15.25
N LEU A 133 -4.93 -0.40 16.20
CA LEU A 133 -4.16 -1.65 16.06
C LEU A 133 -5.15 -2.82 16.10
N PHE A 134 -5.01 -3.76 15.16
CA PHE A 134 -5.80 -4.98 15.16
C PHE A 134 -5.51 -5.77 16.43
N ASP A 135 -6.53 -6.30 17.10
CA ASP A 135 -6.37 -7.12 18.31
C ASP A 135 -6.70 -8.57 17.96
N PRO A 136 -5.68 -9.42 17.73
CA PRO A 136 -5.89 -10.81 17.36
C PRO A 136 -6.77 -11.58 18.34
N MET A 137 -6.68 -11.27 19.64
CA MET A 137 -7.41 -11.97 20.70
C MET A 137 -8.90 -11.67 20.67
N LYS A 138 -9.34 -10.65 19.94
CA LYS A 138 -10.75 -10.26 19.79
C LYS A 138 -11.38 -10.75 18.49
N SER A 139 -10.63 -11.44 17.64
CA SER A 139 -11.12 -11.94 16.36
C SER A 139 -11.27 -13.46 16.38
N SER A 140 -12.50 -13.96 16.20
CA SER A 140 -12.79 -15.39 16.15
C SER A 140 -12.27 -16.09 14.88
N THR A 141 -11.99 -15.33 13.82
CA THR A 141 -11.39 -15.85 12.58
C THR A 141 -9.87 -15.72 12.55
N TYR A 142 -9.24 -15.22 13.63
CA TYR A 142 -7.79 -15.12 13.68
C TYR A 142 -7.17 -16.49 13.99
N THR A 143 -6.20 -16.89 13.17
CA THR A 143 -5.49 -18.16 13.29
C THR A 143 -4.00 -17.99 12.99
N GLU A 144 -3.17 -18.78 13.68
CA GLU A 144 -1.75 -18.80 13.40
C GLU A 144 -1.45 -19.66 12.17
N LEU A 145 -0.60 -19.17 11.26
CA LEU A 145 -0.16 -19.95 10.14
C LEU A 145 0.89 -20.98 10.60
N SER A 146 0.62 -22.26 10.35
CA SER A 146 1.58 -23.34 10.63
C SER A 146 2.84 -23.20 9.77
N CYS A 147 3.98 -23.56 10.34
CA CYS A 147 5.24 -23.73 9.61
C CYS A 147 5.17 -24.76 8.49
N ASP A 148 4.27 -25.74 8.58
CA ASP A 148 4.07 -26.76 7.55
C ASP A 148 3.21 -26.25 6.37
N SER A 149 2.68 -25.02 6.46
CA SER A 149 1.91 -24.42 5.38
C SER A 149 2.82 -24.02 4.22
N GLU A 150 2.41 -24.32 3.00
CA GLU A 150 3.08 -23.83 1.78
C GLU A 150 3.11 -22.31 1.68
N SER A 151 2.17 -21.62 2.34
CA SER A 151 2.11 -20.17 2.41
C SER A 151 3.09 -19.57 3.43
N CYS A 152 3.85 -20.40 4.15
CA CYS A 152 4.80 -19.93 5.13
C CYS A 152 6.17 -19.60 4.50
N PRO A 153 6.57 -18.32 4.39
CA PRO A 153 7.83 -17.97 3.74
C PRO A 153 9.05 -18.38 4.57
N GLN A 154 8.97 -18.32 5.91
CA GLN A 154 10.08 -18.67 6.78
C GLN A 154 9.59 -19.21 8.12
N CYS A 155 9.89 -20.47 8.45
CA CYS A 155 9.59 -21.02 9.77
C CYS A 155 10.72 -20.75 10.78
N ASP A 156 10.36 -20.26 11.98
CA ASP A 156 11.17 -20.41 13.18
C ASP A 156 10.83 -21.75 13.85
N ASN A 157 11.64 -22.78 13.61
CA ASN A 157 11.43 -24.12 14.16
C ASN A 157 11.50 -24.19 15.70
N THR A 158 12.12 -23.21 16.36
CA THR A 158 12.22 -23.19 17.82
C THR A 158 10.92 -22.75 18.47
N LYS A 159 10.27 -21.75 17.87
CA LYS A 159 8.99 -21.21 18.34
C LYS A 159 7.78 -21.78 17.60
N LYS A 160 8.01 -22.50 16.51
CA LYS A 160 7.00 -22.96 15.54
C LYS A 160 6.17 -21.81 14.98
N GLU A 161 6.83 -20.68 14.72
CA GLU A 161 6.21 -19.46 14.20
C GLU A 161 6.56 -19.27 12.73
N CYS A 162 5.55 -19.05 11.90
CA CYS A 162 5.77 -18.63 10.53
C CYS A 162 6.11 -17.13 10.47
N LYS A 163 7.35 -16.75 10.21
CA LYS A 163 7.83 -15.37 10.17
C LYS A 163 7.85 -14.81 8.76
N TYR A 164 7.70 -13.50 8.66
CA TYR A 164 7.95 -12.74 7.44
C TYR A 164 8.91 -11.58 7.70
N TYR A 165 9.62 -11.18 6.66
CA TYR A 165 10.42 -9.97 6.60
C TYR A 165 10.31 -9.40 5.18
N ILE A 166 10.07 -8.10 5.09
CA ILE A 166 10.05 -7.37 3.82
C ILE A 166 10.80 -6.06 3.99
N SER A 167 11.59 -5.69 2.98
CA SER A 167 12.25 -4.40 2.85
C SER A 167 11.79 -3.71 1.58
N TYR A 168 11.59 -2.40 1.65
CA TYR A 168 11.08 -1.57 0.56
C TYR A 168 12.18 -0.72 -0.07
N GLY A 169 11.89 -0.16 -1.25
CA GLY A 169 12.85 0.67 -2.01
C GLY A 169 13.21 2.00 -1.34
N ASP A 170 12.48 2.41 -0.31
CA ASP A 170 12.76 3.58 0.54
C ASP A 170 13.54 3.21 1.82
N ASP A 171 14.15 2.02 1.86
CA ASP A 171 14.86 1.43 3.00
C ASP A 171 13.99 1.15 4.24
N SER A 172 12.68 1.40 4.17
CA SER A 172 11.75 0.96 5.21
C SER A 172 11.59 -0.56 5.19
N TYR A 173 11.14 -1.13 6.31
CA TYR A 173 10.93 -2.57 6.42
C TYR A 173 9.77 -2.90 7.34
N SER A 174 9.20 -4.09 7.15
CA SER A 174 8.24 -4.71 8.05
C SER A 174 8.65 -6.15 8.36
N LYS A 175 8.42 -6.57 9.59
CA LYS A 175 8.69 -7.93 10.05
C LYS A 175 7.64 -8.35 11.06
N GLY A 176 7.34 -9.64 11.08
CA GLY A 176 6.38 -10.16 12.04
C GLY A 176 6.16 -11.64 11.86
N ILE A 177 5.03 -12.11 12.39
CA ILE A 177 4.57 -13.48 12.23
C ILE A 177 3.43 -13.43 11.19
N HIS A 178 3.49 -14.27 10.17
CA HIS A 178 2.47 -14.45 9.15
C HIS A 178 1.28 -15.22 9.77
N LYS A 179 0.07 -14.75 9.51
CA LYS A 179 -1.17 -15.21 10.17
C LYS A 179 -2.34 -15.17 9.18
N THR A 180 -3.38 -15.96 9.43
CA THR A 180 -4.58 -16.07 8.58
C THR A 180 -5.85 -15.80 9.36
#